data_AF-A0A350DIH5-F1
#
_entry.id   AF-A0A350DIH5-F1
#
_cell.length_a   1.000
_cell.length_b   1.000
_cell.length_c   1.000
_cell.angle_alpha   90.00
_cell.angle_beta   90.00
_cell.angle_gamma   90.00
#
_symmetry.space_group_name_H-M   'P 1'
#
loop_
_entity.id
_entity.type
_entity.pdbx_description
1 polymer ?
#
loop_
_entity_poly.entity_id
_entity_poly.type
_entity_poly.pdbx_seq_one_letter_code
_entity_poly.pdbx_strand_id
1 'polypeptide(L)'
;PDTGEVKRSSLKPIGETYRATAIDTNKDTIIEAEVEPATQQEIDDTITVMGGEDWELWMSALADAGVLAKGARSVAFSYIGTEITWPIYWHGALGKAKEDLDRAAAAIDAKLQESGGGANVAVLKSVVTQASAAIPVMPLYIAMVYKVMKEKGLHEGTIEQLNRLFGERLYGGEFTTDEAGRLRLDDWELRDDVQQACKDLWPQVTTENLFQITDYAGYKHEFLKLFGFERDDVDYDADVNPEVEFDVVTL
;
A
#
# COMPACT_ATOMS: atom_id res chain seq x y z
N PRO A 1 -19.74 1.81 13.15
CA PRO A 1 -19.68 2.76 14.30
C PRO A 1 -20.76 2.53 15.37
N ASP A 2 -21.96 2.07 14.98
CA ASP A 2 -23.14 2.08 15.86
C ASP A 2 -23.15 1.00 16.96
N THR A 3 -22.53 -0.16 16.71
CA THR A 3 -22.63 -1.32 17.62
C THR A 3 -21.58 -1.33 18.72
N GLY A 4 -20.50 -0.55 18.58
CA GLY A 4 -19.32 -0.63 19.45
C GLY A 4 -18.50 -1.93 19.28
N GLU A 5 -18.84 -2.78 18.32
CA GLU A 5 -18.09 -4.00 18.04
C GLU A 5 -16.72 -3.67 17.42
N VAL A 6 -15.67 -4.34 17.91
CA VAL A 6 -14.32 -4.18 17.39
C VAL A 6 -14.02 -5.28 16.38
N LYS A 7 -13.78 -4.88 15.13
CA LYS A 7 -13.37 -5.77 14.04
C LYS A 7 -11.86 -5.73 13.81
N ARG A 8 -11.27 -6.81 13.30
CA ARG A 8 -9.83 -6.91 13.02
C ARG A 8 -9.61 -7.54 11.65
N SER A 9 -8.86 -6.86 10.80
CA SER A 9 -8.44 -7.40 9.50
C SER A 9 -7.40 -8.50 9.64
N SER A 10 -7.41 -9.44 8.71
CA SER A 10 -6.47 -10.54 8.60
C SER A 10 -5.77 -10.54 7.24
N LEU A 11 -4.43 -10.61 7.27
CA LEU A 11 -3.59 -10.72 6.08
C LEU A 11 -3.32 -12.19 5.79
N LYS A 12 -4.32 -12.87 5.21
CA LYS A 12 -4.31 -14.32 5.00
C LYS A 12 -4.81 -14.68 3.59
N PRO A 13 -4.30 -15.77 2.99
CA PRO A 13 -4.84 -16.30 1.75
C PRO A 13 -6.25 -16.87 1.95
N ILE A 14 -6.95 -17.19 0.87
CA ILE A 14 -8.25 -17.88 0.92
C ILE A 14 -8.06 -19.28 0.33
N GLY A 15 -8.57 -20.30 1.02
CA GLY A 15 -8.58 -21.69 0.56
C GLY A 15 -7.37 -22.51 1.01
N GLU A 16 -6.17 -22.16 0.53
CA GLU A 16 -4.95 -22.93 0.78
C GLU A 16 -3.88 -22.12 1.52
N THR A 17 -3.02 -22.83 2.26
CA THR A 17 -1.84 -22.24 2.93
C THR A 17 -0.87 -21.66 1.91
N TYR A 18 -0.47 -20.41 2.13
CA TYR A 18 0.55 -19.74 1.33
C TYR A 18 1.94 -19.97 1.93
N ARG A 19 2.89 -20.39 1.08
CA ARG A 19 4.32 -20.50 1.44
C ARG A 19 5.15 -19.66 0.47
N ALA A 20 6.06 -18.86 1.02
CA ALA A 20 6.98 -18.07 0.21
C ALA A 20 8.30 -17.82 0.91
N THR A 21 9.34 -17.63 0.10
CA THR A 21 10.62 -17.06 0.53
C THR A 21 10.39 -15.66 1.10
N ALA A 22 10.97 -15.37 2.25
CA ALA A 22 10.79 -14.14 2.99
C ALA A 22 12.12 -13.72 3.68
N ILE A 23 12.13 -12.54 4.30
CA ILE A 23 13.26 -12.07 5.11
C ILE A 23 12.83 -12.02 6.59
N ASP A 24 13.62 -12.63 7.48
CA ASP A 24 13.62 -12.28 8.90
C ASP A 24 14.45 -11.00 9.08
N THR A 25 13.77 -9.86 9.16
CA THR A 25 14.41 -8.54 9.21
C THR A 25 15.16 -8.27 10.51
N ASN A 26 15.00 -9.12 11.54
CA ASN A 26 15.78 -9.02 12.78
C ASN A 26 17.14 -9.70 12.66
N LYS A 27 17.26 -10.67 11.74
CA LYS A 27 18.46 -11.51 11.58
C LYS A 27 19.16 -11.32 10.24
N ASP A 28 18.57 -10.53 9.34
CA ASP A 28 19.04 -10.34 7.97
C ASP A 28 19.19 -11.68 7.22
N THR A 29 18.26 -12.61 7.44
CA THR A 29 18.30 -13.97 6.86
C THR A 29 17.09 -14.29 6.00
N ILE A 30 17.32 -15.07 4.94
CA ILE A 30 16.23 -15.68 4.16
C ILE A 30 15.59 -16.81 4.95
N ILE A 31 14.26 -16.80 5.00
CA ILE A 31 13.42 -17.82 5.64
C ILE A 31 12.30 -18.26 4.69
N GLU A 32 11.62 -19.35 5.04
CA GLU A 32 10.32 -19.68 4.48
C GLU A 32 9.23 -19.19 5.44
N ALA A 33 8.31 -18.38 4.94
CA ALA A 33 7.13 -17.93 5.69
C ALA A 33 5.91 -18.71 5.23
N GLU A 34 5.08 -19.11 6.20
CA GLU A 34 3.84 -19.84 5.99
C GLU A 34 2.68 -19.04 6.57
N VAL A 35 1.60 -18.90 5.80
CA VAL A 35 0.38 -18.18 6.21
C VAL A 35 -0.84 -19.07 5.95
N GLU A 36 -1.51 -19.45 7.04
CA GLU A 36 -2.73 -20.25 7.00
C GLU A 36 -3.91 -19.46 6.39
N PRO A 37 -4.85 -20.16 5.72
CA PRO A 37 -5.99 -19.52 5.09
C PRO A 37 -6.92 -18.83 6.09
N ALA A 38 -7.57 -17.78 5.61
CA ALA A 38 -8.59 -17.04 6.36
C ALA A 38 -9.84 -17.89 6.55
N THR A 39 -10.42 -17.82 7.74
CA THR A 39 -11.80 -18.24 7.98
C THR A 39 -12.78 -17.25 7.35
N GLN A 40 -14.05 -17.64 7.16
CA GLN A 40 -15.08 -16.73 6.64
C GLN A 40 -15.22 -15.47 7.51
N GLN A 41 -15.18 -15.61 8.83
CA GLN A 41 -15.26 -14.47 9.75
C GLN A 41 -14.08 -13.50 9.55
N GLU A 42 -12.86 -14.02 9.34
CA GLU A 42 -11.70 -13.19 9.07
C GLU A 42 -11.80 -12.46 7.73
N ILE A 43 -12.43 -13.06 6.72
CA ILE A 43 -12.72 -12.40 5.44
C ILE A 43 -13.71 -11.25 5.66
N ASP A 44 -14.84 -11.53 6.33
CA ASP A 44 -15.90 -10.54 6.56
C ASP A 44 -15.40 -9.36 7.42
N ASP A 45 -14.63 -9.65 8.48
CA ASP A 45 -14.02 -8.62 9.31
C ASP A 45 -12.96 -7.82 8.54
N THR A 46 -12.21 -8.45 7.62
CA THR A 46 -11.25 -7.74 6.76
C THR A 46 -11.95 -6.81 5.78
N ILE A 47 -13.09 -7.22 5.20
CA ILE A 47 -13.92 -6.36 4.36
C ILE A 47 -14.43 -5.17 5.18
N THR A 48 -14.94 -5.42 6.40
CA THR A 48 -15.46 -4.36 7.28
C THR A 48 -14.38 -3.32 7.62
N VAL A 49 -13.13 -3.78 7.87
CA VAL A 49 -12.03 -2.90 8.30
C VAL A 49 -11.34 -2.20 7.12
N MET A 50 -11.09 -2.91 6.02
CA MET A 50 -10.22 -2.44 4.92
C MET A 50 -10.96 -2.18 3.61
N GLY A 51 -12.28 -2.41 3.59
CA GLY A 51 -13.18 -2.10 2.49
C GLY A 51 -13.53 -0.62 2.43
N GLY A 52 -14.66 -0.32 1.79
CA GLY A 52 -15.06 1.06 1.52
C GLY A 52 -16.13 1.62 2.44
N GLU A 53 -16.64 0.85 3.40
CA GLU A 53 -17.75 1.27 4.27
C GLU A 53 -17.46 2.60 5.00
N ASP A 54 -16.32 2.71 5.69
CA ASP A 54 -15.97 3.94 6.41
C ASP A 54 -15.75 5.13 5.47
N TRP A 55 -15.23 4.89 4.27
CA TRP A 55 -15.10 5.92 3.25
C TRP A 55 -16.48 6.44 2.79
N GLU A 56 -17.44 5.55 2.58
CA GLU A 56 -18.83 5.92 2.26
C GLU A 56 -19.48 6.70 3.41
N LEU A 57 -19.19 6.35 4.67
CA LEU A 57 -19.67 7.08 5.85
C LEU A 57 -19.09 8.49 5.92
N TRP A 58 -17.78 8.65 5.70
CA TRP A 58 -17.14 9.97 5.63
C TRP A 58 -17.77 10.84 4.55
N MET A 59 -17.91 10.30 3.33
CA MET A 59 -18.47 11.06 2.22
C MET A 59 -19.93 11.43 2.46
N SER A 60 -20.71 10.54 3.09
CA SER A 60 -22.11 10.83 3.45
C SER A 60 -22.20 11.90 4.52
N ALA A 61 -21.39 11.82 5.60
CA ALA A 61 -21.38 12.81 6.67
C ALA A 61 -20.98 14.21 6.16
N LEU A 62 -19.97 14.30 5.28
CA LEU A 62 -19.56 15.58 4.67
C LEU A 62 -20.64 16.15 3.74
N ALA A 63 -21.35 15.28 2.99
CA ALA A 63 -22.46 15.69 2.14
C ALA A 63 -23.65 16.20 2.96
N ASP A 64 -24.04 15.47 4.00
CA ASP A 64 -25.17 15.82 4.89
C ASP A 64 -24.93 17.13 5.65
N ALA A 65 -23.66 17.39 6.02
CA ALA A 65 -23.26 18.66 6.61
C ALA A 65 -23.17 19.81 5.58
N GLY A 66 -23.30 19.54 4.29
CA GLY A 66 -23.25 20.54 3.22
C GLY A 66 -21.86 21.16 3.01
N VAL A 67 -20.79 20.46 3.38
CA VAL A 67 -19.41 20.98 3.33
C VAL A 67 -18.61 20.50 2.11
N LEU A 68 -19.20 19.66 1.26
CA LEU A 68 -18.61 19.29 -0.02
C LEU A 68 -18.81 20.42 -1.05
N ALA A 69 -17.70 20.95 -1.57
CA ALA A 69 -17.73 21.95 -2.62
C ALA A 69 -18.24 21.37 -3.95
N LYS A 70 -18.76 22.23 -4.84
CA LYS A 70 -19.06 21.86 -6.22
C LYS A 70 -17.78 21.36 -6.90
N GLY A 71 -17.84 20.20 -7.54
CA GLY A 71 -16.67 19.56 -8.15
C GLY A 71 -15.72 18.87 -7.17
N ALA A 72 -16.16 18.60 -5.93
CA ALA A 72 -15.36 17.87 -4.95
C ALA A 72 -14.92 16.50 -5.48
N ARG A 73 -13.68 16.12 -5.19
CA ARG A 73 -13.12 14.82 -5.56
C ARG A 73 -12.66 14.07 -4.33
N SER A 74 -12.75 12.75 -4.36
CA SER A 74 -12.24 11.88 -3.31
C SER A 74 -11.40 10.76 -3.90
N VAL A 75 -10.31 10.40 -3.23
CA VAL A 75 -9.45 9.29 -3.66
C VAL A 75 -9.13 8.38 -2.48
N ALA A 76 -9.25 7.08 -2.68
CA ALA A 76 -8.82 6.07 -1.71
C ALA A 76 -7.58 5.33 -2.25
N PHE A 77 -6.55 5.17 -1.42
CA PHE A 77 -5.34 4.45 -1.82
C PHE A 77 -5.55 2.93 -1.72
N SER A 78 -5.06 2.22 -2.72
CA SER A 78 -5.07 0.77 -2.78
C SER A 78 -3.74 0.24 -3.30
N TYR A 79 -3.59 -1.08 -3.25
CA TYR A 79 -2.41 -1.81 -3.69
C TYR A 79 -2.83 -3.18 -4.20
N ILE A 80 -2.34 -3.56 -5.39
CA ILE A 80 -2.57 -4.86 -6.01
C ILE A 80 -1.31 -5.73 -5.89
N GLY A 81 -0.16 -5.16 -6.25
CA GLY A 81 1.13 -5.81 -6.14
C GLY A 81 1.43 -6.83 -7.24
N THR A 82 2.52 -7.56 -7.02
CA THR A 82 3.03 -8.59 -7.94
C THR A 82 2.35 -9.94 -7.75
N GLU A 83 2.42 -10.78 -8.79
CA GLU A 83 1.97 -12.17 -8.80
C GLU A 83 2.51 -12.98 -7.60
N ILE A 84 3.75 -12.72 -7.20
CA ILE A 84 4.40 -13.40 -6.06
C ILE A 84 3.61 -13.19 -4.76
N THR A 85 2.95 -12.04 -4.64
CA THR A 85 2.21 -11.61 -3.44
C THR A 85 0.69 -11.75 -3.57
N TRP A 86 0.18 -12.11 -4.76
CA TRP A 86 -1.26 -12.20 -5.00
C TRP A 86 -2.01 -13.11 -4.03
N PRO A 87 -1.50 -14.30 -3.62
CA PRO A 87 -2.25 -15.16 -2.71
C PRO A 87 -2.62 -14.50 -1.37
N ILE A 88 -1.77 -13.61 -0.83
CA ILE A 88 -2.02 -12.91 0.44
C ILE A 88 -2.61 -11.51 0.27
N TYR A 89 -2.35 -10.85 -0.87
CA TYR A 89 -2.87 -9.52 -1.18
C TYR A 89 -4.14 -9.62 -2.03
N TRP A 90 -3.99 -9.75 -3.34
CA TRP A 90 -5.08 -9.58 -4.30
C TRP A 90 -6.13 -10.71 -4.26
N HIS A 91 -5.74 -11.93 -3.93
CA HIS A 91 -6.63 -13.10 -3.85
C HIS A 91 -6.95 -13.54 -2.41
N GLY A 92 -6.32 -12.91 -1.42
CA GLY A 92 -6.55 -13.17 -0.01
C GLY A 92 -7.77 -12.42 0.55
N ALA A 93 -7.93 -12.47 1.88
CA ALA A 93 -8.96 -11.70 2.58
C ALA A 93 -8.89 -10.19 2.30
N LEU A 94 -7.66 -9.64 2.17
CA LEU A 94 -7.45 -8.24 1.81
C LEU A 94 -7.95 -7.93 0.39
N GLY A 95 -7.82 -8.86 -0.54
CA GLY A 95 -8.33 -8.74 -1.90
C GLY A 95 -9.85 -8.54 -1.93
N LYS A 96 -10.57 -9.28 -1.09
CA LYS A 96 -12.02 -9.08 -0.92
C LYS A 96 -12.38 -7.72 -0.36
N ALA A 97 -11.58 -7.20 0.57
CA ALA A 97 -11.75 -5.82 1.02
C ALA A 97 -11.45 -4.80 -0.10
N LYS A 98 -10.47 -5.07 -0.98
CA LYS A 98 -10.19 -4.18 -2.13
C LYS A 98 -11.27 -4.24 -3.21
N GLU A 99 -11.88 -5.40 -3.44
CA GLU A 99 -13.09 -5.51 -4.28
C GLU A 99 -14.24 -4.65 -3.70
N ASP A 100 -14.44 -4.65 -2.37
CA ASP A 100 -15.43 -3.78 -1.71
C ASP A 100 -15.06 -2.29 -1.80
N LEU A 101 -13.78 -1.95 -1.72
CA LEU A 101 -13.31 -0.58 -1.92
C LEU A 101 -13.56 -0.09 -3.35
N ASP A 102 -13.36 -0.93 -4.36
CA ASP A 102 -13.69 -0.63 -5.76
C ASP A 102 -15.21 -0.41 -5.93
N ARG A 103 -16.05 -1.21 -5.27
CA ARG A 103 -17.52 -1.00 -5.20
C ARG A 103 -17.86 0.35 -4.58
N ALA A 104 -17.28 0.68 -3.42
CA ALA A 104 -17.53 1.94 -2.74
C ALA A 104 -17.09 3.15 -3.56
N ALA A 105 -15.96 3.05 -4.27
CA ALA A 105 -15.51 4.11 -5.17
C ALA A 105 -16.55 4.44 -6.23
N ALA A 106 -17.13 3.42 -6.87
CA ALA A 106 -18.19 3.61 -7.86
C ALA A 106 -19.46 4.26 -7.27
N ALA A 107 -19.85 3.87 -6.05
CA ALA A 107 -21.01 4.44 -5.37
C ALA A 107 -20.79 5.92 -4.98
N ILE A 108 -19.60 6.25 -4.47
CA ILE A 108 -19.22 7.63 -4.12
C ILE A 108 -19.07 8.48 -5.39
N ASP A 109 -18.48 7.95 -6.45
CA ASP A 109 -18.29 8.64 -7.72
C ASP A 109 -19.65 9.07 -8.31
N ALA A 110 -20.60 8.14 -8.38
CA ALA A 110 -21.95 8.41 -8.87
C ALA A 110 -22.63 9.58 -8.11
N LYS A 111 -22.48 9.62 -6.78
CA LYS A 111 -23.03 10.72 -5.95
C LYS A 111 -22.30 12.04 -6.22
N LEU A 112 -20.96 12.03 -6.30
CA LEU A 112 -20.18 13.25 -6.50
C LEU A 112 -20.38 13.84 -7.90
N GLN A 113 -20.60 13.00 -8.92
CA GLN A 113 -20.88 13.44 -10.30
C GLN A 113 -22.11 14.34 -10.42
N GLU A 114 -23.12 14.19 -9.55
CA GLU A 114 -24.30 15.08 -9.52
C GLU A 114 -23.91 16.56 -9.27
N SER A 115 -22.78 16.79 -8.59
CA SER A 115 -22.21 18.11 -8.32
C SER A 115 -21.01 18.46 -9.23
N GLY A 116 -20.73 17.63 -10.24
CA GLY A 116 -19.59 17.76 -11.14
C GLY A 116 -18.26 17.28 -10.54
N GLY A 117 -18.31 16.50 -9.45
CA GLY A 117 -17.15 15.90 -8.78
C GLY A 117 -16.84 14.49 -9.28
N GLY A 118 -16.10 13.71 -8.48
CA GLY A 118 -15.87 12.29 -8.75
C GLY A 118 -15.02 11.58 -7.70
N ALA A 119 -15.01 10.25 -7.71
CA ALA A 119 -14.20 9.45 -6.81
C ALA A 119 -13.50 8.29 -7.51
N ASN A 120 -12.30 7.96 -7.05
CA ASN A 120 -11.49 6.90 -7.64
C ASN A 120 -10.69 6.15 -6.57
N VAL A 121 -10.40 4.88 -6.83
CA VAL A 121 -9.27 4.21 -6.19
C VAL A 121 -7.99 4.57 -6.93
N ALA A 122 -6.94 4.91 -6.19
CA ALA A 122 -5.58 5.03 -6.74
C ALA A 122 -4.73 3.84 -6.29
N VAL A 123 -4.35 2.99 -7.24
CA VAL A 123 -3.46 1.85 -7.01
C VAL A 123 -2.03 2.35 -7.06
N LEU A 124 -1.36 2.32 -5.91
CA LEU A 124 0.00 2.82 -5.72
C LEU A 124 1.03 1.69 -5.81
N LYS A 125 2.29 2.04 -6.06
CA LYS A 125 3.39 1.08 -6.08
C LYS A 125 3.87 0.71 -4.67
N SER A 126 4.59 -0.39 -4.59
CA SER A 126 5.25 -0.90 -3.38
C SER A 126 6.24 0.09 -2.81
N VAL A 127 6.09 0.42 -1.53
CA VAL A 127 7.03 1.25 -0.77
C VAL A 127 7.20 0.72 0.65
N VAL A 128 8.30 1.10 1.29
CA VAL A 128 8.54 0.81 2.70
C VAL A 128 7.57 1.63 3.55
N THR A 129 6.75 0.93 4.33
CA THR A 129 5.82 1.51 5.31
C THR A 129 5.83 0.64 6.56
N GLN A 130 5.33 1.15 7.69
CA GLN A 130 5.17 0.33 8.89
C GLN A 130 4.24 -0.88 8.63
N ALA A 131 3.17 -0.68 7.84
CA ALA A 131 2.23 -1.74 7.49
C ALA A 131 2.85 -2.81 6.58
N SER A 132 3.55 -2.41 5.52
CA SER A 132 4.18 -3.36 4.58
C SER A 132 5.35 -4.11 5.22
N ALA A 133 6.08 -3.50 6.16
CA ALA A 133 7.17 -4.17 6.88
C ALA A 133 6.69 -5.30 7.81
N ALA A 134 5.43 -5.27 8.25
CA ALA A 134 4.83 -6.32 9.07
C ALA A 134 4.44 -7.58 8.27
N ILE A 135 4.53 -7.55 6.94
CA ILE A 135 4.15 -8.65 6.04
C ILE A 135 5.42 -9.39 5.62
N PRO A 136 5.68 -10.64 6.07
CA PRO A 136 7.00 -11.27 5.97
C PRO A 136 7.65 -11.31 4.57
N VAL A 137 6.85 -11.48 3.51
CA VAL A 137 7.34 -11.56 2.13
C VAL A 137 7.62 -10.19 1.51
N MET A 138 7.00 -9.11 2.02
CA MET A 138 7.09 -7.78 1.43
C MET A 138 8.48 -7.14 1.54
N PRO A 139 9.23 -7.25 2.65
CA PRO A 139 10.61 -6.77 2.71
C PRO A 139 11.49 -7.32 1.58
N LEU A 140 11.34 -8.61 1.26
CA LEU A 140 12.10 -9.25 0.19
C LEU A 140 11.72 -8.69 -1.18
N TYR A 141 10.42 -8.64 -1.47
CA TYR A 141 9.94 -8.10 -2.74
C TYR A 141 10.31 -6.62 -2.91
N ILE A 142 10.12 -5.79 -1.88
CA ILE A 142 10.45 -4.37 -1.92
C ILE A 142 11.95 -4.18 -2.17
N ALA A 143 12.82 -4.88 -1.45
CA ALA A 143 14.26 -4.81 -1.66
C ALA A 143 14.66 -5.21 -3.11
N MET A 144 14.02 -6.22 -3.67
CA MET A 144 14.28 -6.69 -5.03
C MET A 144 13.80 -5.69 -6.08
N VAL A 145 12.54 -5.25 -6.00
CA VAL A 145 11.95 -4.34 -6.97
C VAL A 145 12.58 -2.94 -6.89
N TYR A 146 13.04 -2.51 -5.71
CA TYR A 146 13.82 -1.27 -5.56
C TYR A 146 15.09 -1.32 -6.39
N LYS A 147 15.87 -2.41 -6.30
CA LYS A 147 17.08 -2.57 -7.12
C LYS A 147 16.77 -2.47 -8.61
N VAL A 148 15.81 -3.28 -9.08
CA VAL A 148 15.42 -3.35 -10.49
C VAL A 148 14.93 -1.99 -11.00
N MET A 149 14.06 -1.32 -10.25
CA MET A 149 13.52 -0.02 -10.64
C MET A 149 14.59 1.08 -10.59
N LYS A 150 15.53 1.06 -9.62
CA LYS A 150 16.65 2.01 -9.55
C LYS A 150 17.58 1.86 -10.76
N GLU A 151 17.95 0.64 -11.13
CA GLU A 151 18.77 0.37 -12.33
C GLU A 151 18.11 0.87 -13.63
N LYS A 152 16.77 0.89 -13.67
CA LYS A 152 15.98 1.38 -14.81
C LYS A 152 15.59 2.85 -14.73
N GLY A 153 15.93 3.55 -13.63
CA GLY A 153 15.54 4.95 -13.41
C GLY A 153 14.03 5.15 -13.19
N LEU A 154 13.32 4.15 -12.65
CA LEU A 154 11.87 4.15 -12.42
C LEU A 154 11.49 4.23 -10.94
N HIS A 155 12.47 4.21 -10.03
CA HIS A 155 12.21 4.14 -8.60
C HIS A 155 11.57 5.44 -8.09
N GLU A 156 10.44 5.29 -7.38
CA GLU A 156 9.73 6.37 -6.69
C GLU A 156 9.47 5.98 -5.23
N GLY A 157 9.65 6.95 -4.32
CA GLY A 157 9.20 6.89 -2.94
C GLY A 157 7.72 7.31 -2.80
N THR A 158 7.30 7.69 -1.60
CA THR A 158 5.92 8.14 -1.38
C THR A 158 5.68 9.51 -2.01
N ILE A 159 6.62 10.46 -1.85
CA ILE A 159 6.41 11.83 -2.33
C ILE A 159 6.41 11.92 -3.85
N GLU A 160 7.27 11.17 -4.55
CA GLU A 160 7.30 11.12 -6.01
C GLU A 160 5.99 10.54 -6.57
N GLN A 161 5.50 9.45 -5.99
CA GLN A 161 4.21 8.86 -6.38
C GLN A 161 3.05 9.82 -6.20
N LEU A 162 2.99 10.53 -5.08
CA LEU A 162 1.91 11.47 -4.80
C LEU A 162 2.00 12.71 -5.70
N ASN A 163 3.21 13.17 -6.00
CA ASN A 163 3.43 14.22 -7.00
C ASN A 163 2.94 13.78 -8.38
N ARG A 164 3.21 12.54 -8.79
CA ARG A 164 2.72 11.99 -10.05
C ARG A 164 1.20 11.81 -10.07
N LEU A 165 0.62 11.30 -8.97
CA LEU A 165 -0.83 11.17 -8.82
C LEU A 165 -1.52 12.53 -8.97
N PHE A 166 -1.03 13.58 -8.29
CA PHE A 166 -1.65 14.89 -8.35
C PHE A 166 -1.36 15.61 -9.67
N GLY A 167 -0.08 15.65 -10.08
CA GLY A 167 0.39 16.44 -11.21
C GLY A 167 0.10 15.83 -12.59
N GLU A 168 -0.01 14.51 -12.69
CA GLU A 168 -0.21 13.83 -13.98
C GLU A 168 -1.53 13.04 -14.08
N ARG A 169 -2.32 12.95 -12.99
CA ARG A 169 -3.62 12.28 -13.01
C ARG A 169 -4.74 13.18 -12.50
N LEU A 170 -4.78 13.48 -11.20
CA LEU A 170 -5.92 14.17 -10.58
C LEU A 170 -6.14 15.59 -11.11
N TYR A 171 -5.06 16.34 -11.33
CA TYR A 171 -5.11 17.77 -11.65
C TYR A 171 -4.24 18.17 -12.85
N GLY A 172 -3.65 17.21 -13.55
CA GLY A 172 -2.91 17.44 -14.78
C GLY A 172 -2.93 16.21 -15.66
N GLY A 173 -2.48 16.38 -16.91
CA GLY A 173 -2.49 15.30 -17.90
C GLY A 173 -3.88 14.85 -18.35
N GLU A 174 -3.92 13.67 -18.97
CA GLU A 174 -5.15 12.98 -19.35
C GLU A 174 -5.65 12.14 -18.17
N PHE A 175 -6.94 12.23 -17.86
CA PHE A 175 -7.55 11.47 -16.77
C PHE A 175 -7.80 10.02 -17.22
N THR A 176 -6.75 9.21 -17.21
CA THR A 176 -6.79 7.80 -17.63
C THR A 176 -7.00 6.87 -16.44
N THR A 177 -7.96 5.96 -16.56
CA THR A 177 -8.22 4.89 -15.60
C THR A 177 -8.06 3.52 -16.25
N ASP A 178 -7.90 2.47 -15.45
CA ASP A 178 -8.07 1.10 -15.94
C ASP A 178 -9.56 0.74 -16.14
N GLU A 179 -9.83 -0.51 -16.53
CA GLU A 179 -11.18 -1.02 -16.81
C GLU A 179 -12.12 -0.98 -15.58
N ALA A 180 -11.56 -0.93 -14.37
CA ALA A 180 -12.32 -0.81 -13.12
C ALA A 180 -12.44 0.64 -12.63
N GLY A 181 -12.00 1.62 -13.42
CA GLY A 181 -12.07 3.05 -13.05
C GLY A 181 -10.98 3.50 -12.08
N ARG A 182 -9.90 2.72 -11.93
CA ARG A 182 -8.82 2.99 -10.98
C ARG A 182 -7.70 3.80 -11.62
N LEU A 183 -7.12 4.73 -10.86
CA LEU A 183 -5.90 5.44 -11.21
C LEU A 183 -4.70 4.53 -10.94
N ARG A 184 -3.80 4.38 -11.91
CA ARG A 184 -2.67 3.44 -11.84
C ARG A 184 -1.35 4.18 -11.73
N LEU A 185 -0.72 4.08 -10.56
CA LEU A 185 0.62 4.58 -10.24
C LEU A 185 1.61 3.42 -9.99
N ASP A 186 1.09 2.20 -9.94
CA ASP A 186 1.83 0.93 -10.02
C ASP A 186 2.23 0.57 -11.46
N ASP A 187 1.88 1.40 -12.44
CA ASP A 187 2.14 1.22 -13.88
C ASP A 187 3.61 0.94 -14.19
N TRP A 188 4.56 1.63 -13.56
CA TRP A 188 5.99 1.37 -13.78
C TRP A 188 6.50 0.13 -13.05
N GLU A 189 5.96 -0.18 -11.88
CA GLU A 189 6.30 -1.40 -11.14
C GLU A 189 5.83 -2.64 -11.89
N LEU A 190 4.62 -2.60 -12.46
CA LEU A 190 3.99 -3.73 -13.12
C LEU A 190 4.39 -3.90 -14.60
N ARG A 191 5.38 -3.15 -15.09
CA ARG A 191 5.96 -3.41 -16.41
C ARG A 191 6.55 -4.81 -16.48
N ASP A 192 6.33 -5.49 -17.61
CA ASP A 192 6.83 -6.86 -17.86
C ASP A 192 8.33 -6.98 -17.60
N ASP A 193 9.14 -5.99 -18.00
CA ASP A 193 10.58 -6.01 -17.82
C ASP A 193 11.05 -5.79 -16.38
N VAL A 194 10.21 -5.23 -15.51
CA VAL A 194 10.46 -5.11 -14.07
C VAL A 194 10.02 -6.38 -13.35
N GLN A 195 8.81 -6.86 -13.66
CA GLN A 195 8.25 -8.05 -13.04
C GLN A 195 9.04 -9.32 -13.41
N GLN A 196 9.46 -9.46 -14.67
CA GLN A 196 10.28 -10.60 -15.09
C GLN A 196 11.65 -10.60 -14.38
N ALA A 197 12.31 -9.44 -14.25
CA ALA A 197 13.58 -9.35 -13.53
C ALA A 197 13.43 -9.75 -12.05
N CYS A 198 12.33 -9.36 -11.39
CA CYS A 198 12.05 -9.82 -10.03
C CYS A 198 11.80 -11.33 -9.98
N LYS A 199 11.01 -11.88 -10.91
CA LYS A 199 10.77 -13.33 -11.00
C LYS A 199 12.06 -14.13 -11.20
N ASP A 200 12.98 -13.62 -12.02
CA ASP A 200 14.26 -14.28 -12.30
C ASP A 200 15.21 -14.23 -11.09
N LEU A 201 15.19 -13.13 -10.33
CA LEU A 201 16.00 -12.96 -9.11
C LEU A 201 15.45 -13.75 -7.92
N TRP A 202 14.13 -13.94 -7.83
CA TRP A 202 13.46 -14.59 -6.71
C TRP A 202 14.04 -15.95 -6.30
N PRO A 203 14.20 -16.94 -7.21
CA PRO A 203 14.73 -18.25 -6.85
C PRO A 203 16.24 -18.24 -6.53
N GLN A 204 16.94 -17.14 -6.80
CA GLN A 204 18.40 -17.03 -6.59
C GLN A 204 18.75 -16.49 -5.21
N VAL A 205 17.80 -15.90 -4.48
CA VAL A 205 18.09 -15.22 -3.22
C VAL A 205 18.41 -16.21 -2.11
N THR A 206 19.51 -15.96 -1.42
CA THR A 206 19.95 -16.67 -0.23
C THR A 206 20.41 -15.65 0.82
N THR A 207 20.57 -16.10 2.06
CA THR A 207 21.11 -15.25 3.13
C THR A 207 22.48 -14.65 2.76
N GLU A 208 23.33 -15.41 2.09
CA GLU A 208 24.71 -15.01 1.75
C GLU A 208 24.77 -13.95 0.64
N ASN A 209 23.76 -13.92 -0.25
CA ASN A 209 23.74 -13.04 -1.40
C ASN A 209 22.66 -11.94 -1.34
N LEU A 210 21.88 -11.87 -0.25
CA LEU A 210 20.73 -10.96 -0.09
C LEU A 210 21.10 -9.50 -0.39
N PHE A 211 22.18 -9.00 0.22
CA PHE A 211 22.63 -7.62 0.06
C PHE A 211 23.25 -7.33 -1.32
N GLN A 212 23.66 -8.37 -2.05
CA GLN A 212 24.34 -8.26 -3.33
C GLN A 212 23.34 -8.27 -4.49
N ILE A 213 22.30 -9.11 -4.42
CA ILE A 213 21.34 -9.29 -5.52
C ILE A 213 20.04 -8.50 -5.33
N THR A 214 19.81 -7.93 -4.14
CA THR A 214 18.68 -7.02 -3.86
C THR A 214 19.19 -5.69 -3.33
N ASP A 215 18.32 -4.69 -3.18
CA ASP A 215 18.60 -3.43 -2.50
C ASP A 215 18.15 -3.49 -1.03
N TYR A 216 18.57 -4.53 -0.30
CA TYR A 216 18.18 -4.71 1.09
C TYR A 216 18.76 -3.64 2.01
N ALA A 217 19.96 -3.11 1.69
CA ALA A 217 20.51 -1.95 2.40
C ALA A 217 19.61 -0.72 2.24
N GLY A 218 19.15 -0.42 1.01
CA GLY A 218 18.20 0.66 0.77
C GLY A 218 16.86 0.44 1.47
N TYR A 219 16.36 -0.80 1.52
CA TYR A 219 15.16 -1.13 2.28
C TYR A 219 15.31 -0.79 3.78
N LYS A 220 16.41 -1.23 4.42
CA LYS A 220 16.67 -0.97 5.85
C LYS A 220 16.78 0.52 6.14
N HIS A 221 17.49 1.24 5.28
CA HIS A 221 17.62 2.69 5.37
C HIS A 221 16.27 3.40 5.31
N GLU A 222 15.44 3.08 4.30
CA GLU A 222 14.11 3.66 4.17
C GLU A 222 13.19 3.28 5.35
N PHE A 223 13.32 2.07 5.92
CA PHE A 223 12.56 1.67 7.09
C PHE A 223 12.93 2.50 8.33
N LEU A 224 14.22 2.69 8.61
CA LEU A 224 14.69 3.49 9.73
C LEU A 224 14.32 4.97 9.59
N LYS A 225 14.35 5.49 8.36
CA LYS A 225 13.94 6.84 8.01
C LYS A 225 12.47 7.13 8.33
N LEU A 226 11.58 6.13 8.30
CA LEU A 226 10.18 6.30 8.75
C LEU A 226 10.07 6.75 10.21
N PHE A 227 11.06 6.40 11.03
CA PHE A 227 11.12 6.74 12.45
C PHE A 227 12.11 7.88 12.73
N GLY A 228 12.59 8.56 11.69
CA GLY A 228 13.50 9.70 11.81
C GLY A 228 14.98 9.32 11.95
N PHE A 229 15.37 8.06 11.71
CA PHE A 229 16.77 7.60 11.81
C PHE A 229 17.50 7.55 10.46
N GLU A 230 18.82 7.37 10.50
CA GLU A 230 19.75 7.25 9.37
C GLU A 230 19.79 8.43 8.39
N ARG A 231 19.34 9.62 8.78
CA ARG A 231 19.50 10.81 7.94
C ARG A 231 20.93 11.36 8.01
N ASP A 232 21.43 11.84 6.88
CA ASP A 232 22.76 12.45 6.79
C ASP A 232 22.80 13.93 7.22
N ASP A 233 21.63 14.54 7.39
CA ASP A 233 21.43 15.93 7.78
C ASP A 233 20.98 16.12 9.24
N VAL A 234 21.10 15.08 10.08
CA VAL A 234 20.70 15.10 11.50
C VAL A 234 21.88 14.72 12.40
N ASP A 235 22.09 15.51 13.46
CA ASP A 235 23.00 15.15 14.56
C ASP A 235 22.27 14.24 15.57
N TYR A 236 22.59 12.95 15.54
CA TYR A 236 21.99 11.95 16.43
C TYR A 236 22.65 11.89 17.82
N ASP A 237 23.75 12.59 18.05
CA ASP A 237 24.41 12.67 19.36
C ASP A 237 23.87 13.81 20.23
N ALA A 238 23.05 14.70 19.66
CA ALA A 238 22.43 15.81 20.37
C ALA A 238 21.25 15.37 21.24
N ASP A 239 21.12 15.96 22.44
CA ASP A 239 19.95 15.79 23.29
C ASP A 239 18.69 16.38 22.61
N VAL A 240 17.57 15.64 22.66
CA VAL A 240 16.29 16.08 22.12
C VAL A 240 15.18 15.98 23.17
N ASN A 241 14.28 16.96 23.20
CA ASN A 241 13.06 16.86 23.99
C ASN A 241 12.01 16.06 23.21
N PRO A 242 11.51 14.92 23.72
CA PRO A 242 10.46 14.16 23.05
C PRO A 242 9.08 14.84 23.09
N GLU A 243 8.88 15.83 23.97
CA GLU A 243 7.64 16.59 24.04
C GLU A 243 7.61 17.69 22.97
N VAL A 244 6.81 17.46 21.93
CA VAL A 244 6.61 18.41 20.83
C VAL A 244 5.15 18.85 20.79
N GLU A 245 4.90 20.12 21.07
CA GLU A 245 3.56 20.71 21.00
C GLU A 245 3.22 21.14 19.56
N PHE A 246 1.99 20.86 19.13
CA PHE A 246 1.43 21.33 17.86
C PHE A 246 -0.10 21.48 17.97
N ASP A 247 -0.72 22.21 17.02
CA ASP A 247 -2.17 22.46 17.02
C ASP A 247 -2.95 21.20 16.62
N VAL A 248 -3.36 20.42 17.62
CA VAL A 248 -4.05 19.14 17.45
C VAL A 248 -5.20 19.00 18.43
N VAL A 249 -6.35 18.55 17.93
CA VAL A 249 -7.52 18.22 18.75
C VAL A 249 -7.40 16.78 19.23
N THR A 250 -7.49 16.57 20.55
CA THR A 250 -7.67 15.22 21.14
C THR A 250 -9.15 14.90 21.18
N LEU A 251 -9.57 13.88 20.43
CA LEU A 251 -10.96 13.40 20.33
C LEU A 251 -11.39 12.60 21.56
#